data_AF-A0A938BII8-F1
#
_entry.id   AF-A0A938BII8-F1
#
_cell.length_a   1.000
_cell.length_b   1.000
_cell.length_c   1.000
_cell.angle_alpha   90.00
_cell.angle_beta   90.00
_cell.angle_gamma   90.00
#
_symmetry.space_group_name_H-M   'P 1'
#
loop_
_entity.id
_entity.type
_entity.pdbx_description
1 polymer ?
#
loop_
_entity_poly.entity_id
_entity_poly.type
_entity_poly.pdbx_seq_one_letter_code
_entity_poly.pdbx_strand_id
1 'polypeptide(L)'
;AEKPPIDGYEPPEHPLYGVARHFRCTATIQRAYPDLVVVGTGYSWLQQYLIHAAAANIRDGHVTIAGSGRGAIAYPDFVRDAQKTGEMLHKKVCITVSYCTALMRGKHNPQGQFASGCVPRDRIYADIYKEMLRTMPEH
;
A
#
# COMPACT_ATOMS: atom_id res chain seq x y z
N ALA A 1 -6.29 -8.60 9.58
CA ALA A 1 -6.24 -9.65 8.54
C ALA A 1 -6.08 -8.98 7.20
N GLU A 2 -5.02 -9.31 6.46
CA GLU A 2 -4.86 -8.96 5.05
C GLU A 2 -5.96 -9.63 4.23
N LYS A 3 -6.40 -8.98 3.14
CA LYS A 3 -7.35 -9.56 2.20
C LYS A 3 -6.95 -9.20 0.77
N PRO A 4 -6.95 -10.16 -0.16
CA PRO A 4 -6.78 -9.84 -1.57
C PRO A 4 -8.00 -9.05 -2.10
N PRO A 5 -7.88 -8.37 -3.25
CA PRO A 5 -9.03 -7.88 -4.00
C PRO A 5 -10.06 -9.00 -4.28
N ILE A 6 -11.30 -8.63 -4.61
CA ILE A 6 -12.38 -9.59 -4.95
C ILE A 6 -11.99 -10.49 -6.13
N ASP A 7 -11.22 -9.96 -7.07
CA ASP A 7 -10.65 -10.64 -8.23
C ASP A 7 -9.19 -11.05 -8.03
N GLY A 8 -8.76 -11.17 -6.77
CA GLY A 8 -7.40 -11.53 -6.39
C GLY A 8 -7.12 -13.03 -6.54
N TYR A 9 -5.84 -13.36 -6.49
CA TYR A 9 -5.35 -14.74 -6.48
C TYR A 9 -4.70 -15.05 -5.13
N GLU A 10 -4.55 -16.34 -4.82
CA GLU A 10 -3.80 -16.78 -3.64
C GLU A 10 -2.30 -16.53 -3.84
N PRO A 11 -1.64 -15.73 -2.99
CA PRO A 11 -0.23 -15.45 -3.15
C PRO A 11 0.62 -16.74 -3.14
N PRO A 12 1.61 -16.89 -4.03
CA PRO A 12 2.47 -18.08 -4.09
C PRO A 12 3.42 -18.20 -2.88
N GLU A 13 3.55 -17.13 -2.09
CA GLU A 13 4.42 -17.06 -0.92
C GLU A 13 3.83 -16.11 0.13
N HIS A 14 4.28 -16.25 1.37
CA HIS A 14 3.90 -15.32 2.42
C HIS A 14 4.37 -13.89 2.07
N PRO A 15 3.54 -12.84 2.18
CA PRO A 15 3.87 -11.50 1.71
C PRO A 15 5.12 -10.87 2.31
N LEU A 16 5.52 -11.26 3.52
CA LEU A 16 6.80 -10.86 4.12
C LEU A 16 8.01 -11.25 3.24
N TYR A 17 7.97 -12.42 2.59
CA TYR A 17 9.00 -12.81 1.63
C TYR A 17 9.00 -11.91 0.39
N GLY A 18 7.81 -11.52 -0.08
CA GLY A 18 7.64 -10.53 -1.14
C GLY A 18 8.26 -9.18 -0.79
N VAL A 19 8.02 -8.68 0.42
CA VAL A 19 8.65 -7.43 0.91
C VAL A 19 10.18 -7.56 0.98
N ALA A 20 10.70 -8.65 1.56
CA ALA A 20 12.14 -8.89 1.61
C ALA A 20 12.76 -9.03 0.20
N ARG A 21 12.01 -9.59 -0.76
CA ARG A 21 12.42 -9.67 -2.16
C ARG A 21 12.45 -8.29 -2.82
N HIS A 22 11.47 -7.43 -2.57
CA HIS A 22 11.49 -6.03 -3.02
C HIS A 22 12.78 -5.32 -2.56
N PHE A 23 13.17 -5.45 -1.29
CA PHE A 23 14.39 -4.80 -0.77
C PHE A 23 15.66 -5.32 -1.45
N ARG A 24 15.77 -6.64 -1.63
CA ARG A 24 16.91 -7.26 -2.32
C ARG A 24 17.00 -6.84 -3.78
N CYS A 25 15.87 -6.77 -4.48
CA CYS A 25 15.81 -6.33 -5.87
C CYS A 25 16.26 -4.87 -6.02
N THR A 26 15.72 -3.96 -5.20
CA THR A 26 16.12 -2.55 -5.27
C THR A 26 17.59 -2.36 -4.89
N ALA A 27 18.09 -3.06 -3.87
CA ALA A 27 19.51 -3.03 -3.51
C ALA A 27 20.42 -3.51 -4.65
N THR A 28 20.01 -4.57 -5.36
CA THR A 28 20.76 -5.07 -6.52
C THR A 28 20.82 -4.03 -7.63
N ILE A 29 19.69 -3.37 -7.93
CA ILE A 29 19.61 -2.30 -8.93
C ILE A 29 20.50 -1.12 -8.52
N GLN A 30 20.39 -0.63 -7.28
CA GLN A 30 21.16 0.52 -6.81
C GLN A 30 22.67 0.26 -6.81
N ARG A 31 23.10 -0.97 -6.47
CA ARG A 31 24.52 -1.37 -6.55
C ARG A 31 25.03 -1.39 -7.99
N ALA A 32 24.21 -1.83 -8.94
CA ALA A 32 24.58 -1.86 -10.35
C ALA A 32 24.58 -0.48 -11.00
N TYR A 33 23.70 0.41 -10.54
CA TYR A 33 23.53 1.77 -11.06
C TYR A 33 23.47 2.79 -9.90
N PRO A 34 24.63 3.19 -9.33
CA PRO A 34 24.67 4.03 -8.14
C PRO A 34 23.94 5.36 -8.27
N ASP A 35 23.97 5.97 -9.47
CA ASP A 35 23.37 7.28 -9.74
C ASP A 35 21.89 7.20 -10.18
N LEU A 36 21.37 5.99 -10.39
CA LEU A 36 19.97 5.80 -10.78
C LEU A 36 19.06 6.06 -9.57
N VAL A 37 18.05 6.91 -9.74
CA VAL A 37 17.03 7.10 -8.71
C VAL A 37 16.13 5.86 -8.64
N VAL A 38 16.19 5.14 -7.51
CA VAL A 38 15.32 3.97 -7.27
C VAL A 38 14.29 4.31 -6.19
N VAL A 39 13.02 4.03 -6.50
CA VAL A 39 11.91 4.17 -5.55
C VAL A 39 11.57 2.81 -4.94
N GLY A 40 11.80 2.66 -3.64
CA GLY A 40 11.33 1.50 -2.88
C GLY A 40 9.82 1.52 -2.71
N THR A 41 9.16 0.38 -2.87
CA THR A 41 7.70 0.24 -2.71
C THR A 41 7.36 -1.03 -1.92
N GLY A 42 6.08 -1.26 -1.65
CA GLY A 42 5.61 -2.45 -0.91
C GLY A 42 5.63 -2.31 0.62
N TYR A 43 6.19 -1.23 1.16
CA TYR A 43 6.33 -1.04 2.61
C TYR A 43 5.01 -0.97 3.39
N SER A 44 3.87 -0.64 2.76
CA SER A 44 2.58 -0.53 3.46
C SER A 44 2.11 -1.83 4.11
N TRP A 45 2.64 -2.98 3.68
CA TRP A 45 2.39 -4.26 4.33
C TRP A 45 3.00 -4.34 5.74
N LEU A 46 4.10 -3.61 5.99
CA LEU A 46 4.76 -3.54 7.30
C LEU A 46 4.04 -2.61 8.28
N GLN A 47 2.91 -2.01 7.88
CA GLN A 47 2.05 -1.20 8.76
C GLN A 47 2.84 -0.07 9.44
N GLN A 48 2.84 -0.01 10.77
CA GLN A 48 3.52 1.04 11.53
C GLN A 48 5.05 1.02 11.37
N TYR A 49 5.62 -0.11 10.94
CA TYR A 49 7.06 -0.25 10.75
C TYR A 49 7.54 0.24 9.38
N LEU A 50 6.64 0.71 8.52
CA LEU A 50 6.94 1.22 7.18
C LEU A 50 8.08 2.25 7.22
N ILE A 51 8.00 3.25 8.11
CA ILE A 51 8.99 4.33 8.15
C ILE A 51 10.37 3.84 8.60
N HIS A 52 10.44 2.85 9.49
CA HIS A 52 11.70 2.29 9.95
C HIS A 52 12.36 1.43 8.86
N ALA A 53 11.56 0.62 8.16
CA ALA A 53 12.05 -0.15 7.01
C ALA A 53 12.50 0.76 5.85
N ALA A 54 11.77 1.84 5.60
CA ALA A 54 12.14 2.87 4.62
C ALA A 54 13.46 3.56 5.01
N ALA A 55 13.59 4.01 6.25
CA ALA A 55 14.80 4.65 6.75
C ALA A 55 16.03 3.74 6.66
N ALA A 56 15.87 2.44 6.99
CA ALA A 56 16.95 1.46 6.84
C ALA A 56 17.36 1.28 5.37
N ASN A 57 16.42 1.09 4.45
CA ASN A 57 16.76 0.92 3.03
C ASN A 57 17.39 2.17 2.40
N ILE A 58 16.99 3.37 2.83
CA ILE A 58 17.63 4.62 2.37
C ILE A 58 19.06 4.71 2.93
N ARG A 59 19.23 4.52 4.24
CA ARG A 59 20.54 4.58 4.91
C ARG A 59 21.54 3.58 4.32
N ASP A 60 21.08 2.37 4.02
CA ASP A 60 21.92 1.30 3.51
C ASP A 60 22.15 1.40 1.98
N GLY A 61 21.67 2.47 1.35
CA GLY A 61 21.84 2.70 -0.09
C GLY A 61 21.12 1.67 -0.96
N HIS A 62 20.00 1.10 -0.48
CA HIS A 62 19.21 0.14 -1.23
C HIS A 62 18.13 0.80 -2.11
N VAL A 63 17.77 2.04 -1.79
CA VAL A 63 16.85 2.89 -2.54
C VAL A 63 17.25 4.35 -2.35
N THR A 64 16.89 5.21 -3.31
CA THR A 64 17.03 6.68 -3.17
C THR A 64 15.84 7.28 -2.41
N ILE A 65 14.62 6.79 -2.71
CA ILE A 65 13.38 7.33 -2.16
C ILE A 65 12.47 6.16 -1.74
N ALA A 66 11.73 6.31 -0.65
CA ALA A 66 10.69 5.36 -0.25
C ALA A 66 9.30 5.88 -0.64
N GLY A 67 8.59 5.10 -1.45
CA GLY A 67 7.21 5.37 -1.86
C GLY A 67 6.18 4.65 -0.97
N SER A 68 5.09 5.36 -0.66
CA SER A 68 3.93 4.81 0.05
C SER A 68 2.68 4.92 -0.83
N GLY A 69 2.16 3.78 -1.28
CA GLY A 69 0.93 3.72 -2.09
C GLY A 69 -0.31 3.70 -1.21
N ARG A 70 -0.89 2.51 -1.00
CA ARG A 70 -2.08 2.30 -0.14
C ARG A 70 -1.91 2.87 1.28
N GLY A 71 -0.69 2.91 1.80
CA GLY A 71 -0.35 3.54 3.08
C GLY A 71 -0.66 5.04 3.11
N ALA A 72 -0.34 5.78 2.04
CA ALA A 72 -0.61 7.20 1.94
C ALA A 72 -2.12 7.49 1.84
N ILE A 73 -2.91 6.60 1.23
CA ILE A 73 -4.38 6.72 1.19
C ILE A 73 -4.98 6.51 2.59
N ALA A 74 -4.51 5.49 3.32
CA ALA A 74 -5.01 5.15 4.65
C ALA A 74 -4.61 6.19 5.72
N TYR A 75 -3.42 6.75 5.59
CA TYR A 75 -2.83 7.64 6.57
C TYR A 75 -2.10 8.79 5.88
N PRO A 76 -2.81 9.79 5.30
CA PRO A 76 -2.17 10.87 4.52
C PRO A 76 -1.15 11.70 5.30
N ASP A 77 -1.36 11.83 6.61
CA ASP A 77 -0.54 12.64 7.49
C ASP A 77 0.69 11.92 8.07
N PHE A 78 0.95 10.68 7.65
CA PHE A 78 1.94 9.81 8.30
C PHE A 78 3.34 10.43 8.36
N VAL A 79 3.74 11.20 7.34
CA VAL A 79 5.05 11.86 7.31
C VAL A 79 5.15 12.89 8.43
N ARG A 80 4.12 13.72 8.61
CA ARG A 80 4.10 14.74 9.65
C ARG A 80 4.09 14.12 11.04
N ASP A 81 3.30 13.07 11.24
CA ASP A 81 3.23 12.38 12.53
C ASP A 81 4.58 11.69 12.82
N ALA A 82 5.15 10.98 11.86
CA ALA A 82 6.46 10.34 11.98
C ALA A 82 7.61 11.33 12.25
N GLN A 83 7.59 12.52 11.64
CA GLN A 83 8.57 13.57 11.93
C GLN A 83 8.49 14.09 13.37
N LYS A 84 7.28 14.12 13.95
CA LYS A 84 7.06 14.62 15.30
C LYS A 84 7.36 13.58 16.38
N THR A 85 7.02 12.32 16.12
CA THR A 85 7.05 11.27 17.15
C THR A 85 8.09 10.18 16.90
N GLY A 86 8.67 10.12 15.69
CA GLY A 86 9.52 9.01 15.26
C GLY A 86 8.75 7.74 14.90
N GLU A 87 7.41 7.75 14.99
CA GLU A 87 6.57 6.55 14.89
C GLU A 87 5.33 6.78 14.02
N MET A 88 4.75 5.70 13.50
CA MET A 88 3.44 5.73 12.87
C MET A 88 2.35 5.27 13.84
N LEU A 89 1.22 5.99 13.89
CA LEU A 89 0.06 5.59 14.67
C LEU A 89 -0.61 4.33 14.10
N HIS A 90 -0.49 3.20 14.79
CA HIS A 90 -1.04 1.90 14.38
C HIS A 90 -2.53 1.96 13.96
N LYS A 91 -3.36 2.76 14.64
CA LYS A 91 -4.79 2.88 14.31
C LYS A 91 -5.07 3.53 12.95
N LYS A 92 -4.11 4.27 12.39
CA LYS A 92 -4.27 4.98 11.10
C LYS A 92 -3.67 4.19 9.93
N VAL A 93 -2.73 3.28 10.17
CA VAL A 93 -2.01 2.56 9.10
C VAL A 93 -2.93 1.72 8.21
N CYS A 94 -2.47 1.47 6.99
CA CYS A 94 -3.09 0.52 6.07
C CYS A 94 -3.05 -0.90 6.65
N ILE A 95 -4.16 -1.62 6.56
CA ILE A 95 -4.30 -3.00 7.05
C ILE A 95 -4.38 -4.03 5.91
N THR A 96 -3.92 -3.63 4.71
CA THR A 96 -3.76 -4.49 3.52
C THR A 96 -5.00 -5.28 3.09
N VAL A 97 -6.21 -4.79 3.35
CA VAL A 97 -7.47 -5.44 2.92
C VAL A 97 -7.85 -5.23 1.46
N SER A 98 -7.03 -4.51 0.70
CA SER A 98 -7.17 -4.30 -0.76
C SER A 98 -8.52 -3.73 -1.25
N TYR A 99 -9.36 -3.19 -0.38
CA TYR A 99 -10.64 -2.58 -0.78
C TYR A 99 -10.47 -1.33 -1.66
N CYS A 100 -9.37 -0.60 -1.53
CA CYS A 100 -9.02 0.48 -2.48
C CYS A 100 -8.83 -0.07 -3.91
N THR A 101 -8.20 -1.25 -4.05
CA THR A 101 -8.06 -1.93 -5.33
C THR A 101 -9.40 -2.46 -5.83
N ALA A 102 -10.24 -3.00 -4.94
CA ALA A 102 -11.59 -3.44 -5.33
C ALA A 102 -12.43 -2.29 -5.90
N LEU A 103 -12.42 -1.11 -5.26
CA LEU A 103 -13.06 0.10 -5.79
C LEU A 103 -12.52 0.50 -7.18
N MET A 104 -11.19 0.52 -7.32
CA MET A 104 -10.51 0.82 -8.58
C MET A 104 -10.87 -0.18 -9.69
N ARG A 105 -11.12 -1.45 -9.35
CA ARG A 105 -11.43 -2.53 -10.30
C ARG A 105 -12.92 -2.78 -10.50
N GLY A 106 -13.79 -2.20 -9.68
CA GLY A 106 -15.22 -2.19 -9.92
C GLY A 106 -15.55 -1.31 -11.12
N LYS A 107 -15.58 -1.88 -12.33
CA LYS A 107 -15.80 -1.12 -13.58
C LYS A 107 -17.27 -1.05 -13.98
N HIS A 108 -18.15 -1.63 -13.18
CA HIS A 108 -19.59 -1.75 -13.44
C HIS A 108 -20.37 -0.49 -13.03
N ASN A 109 -19.87 0.68 -13.42
CA ASN A 109 -20.57 1.95 -13.34
C ASN A 109 -20.27 2.81 -14.59
N PRO A 110 -21.05 3.87 -14.86
CA PRO A 110 -20.85 4.73 -16.04
C PRO A 110 -19.46 5.39 -16.13
N GLN A 111 -18.75 5.52 -15.01
CA GLN A 111 -17.43 6.16 -14.92
C GLN A 111 -16.27 5.18 -15.19
N GLY A 112 -16.55 3.87 -15.35
CA GLY A 112 -15.54 2.84 -15.61
C GLY A 112 -14.65 2.49 -14.41
N GLN A 113 -14.93 3.05 -13.23
CA GLN A 113 -14.34 2.72 -11.93
C GLN A 113 -15.12 3.40 -10.80
N PHE A 114 -15.12 2.84 -9.58
CA PHE A 114 -15.58 3.57 -8.40
C PHE A 114 -14.47 4.48 -7.86
N ALA A 115 -14.86 5.55 -7.16
CA ALA A 115 -13.89 6.43 -6.51
C ALA A 115 -13.09 5.65 -5.45
N SER A 116 -11.79 5.52 -5.67
CA SER A 116 -10.91 4.73 -4.81
C SER A 116 -10.42 5.53 -3.61
N GLY A 117 -10.49 4.91 -2.44
CA GLY A 117 -9.94 5.45 -1.19
C GLY A 117 -9.87 4.38 -0.10
N CYS A 118 -9.70 4.81 1.15
CA CYS A 118 -9.47 3.88 2.25
C CYS A 118 -10.76 3.51 2.98
N VAL A 119 -11.40 2.43 2.53
CA VAL A 119 -12.65 1.90 3.13
C VAL A 119 -12.59 1.71 4.66
N PRO A 120 -11.51 1.16 5.28
CA PRO A 120 -11.46 0.99 6.74
C PRO A 120 -11.12 2.27 7.54
N ARG A 121 -10.81 3.37 6.87
CA ARG A 121 -10.35 4.62 7.51
C ARG A 121 -11.24 5.82 7.23
N ASP A 122 -12.11 5.72 6.23
CA ASP A 122 -12.98 6.80 5.83
C ASP A 122 -14.36 6.25 5.40
N ARG A 123 -15.41 6.78 6.05
CA ARG A 123 -16.80 6.36 5.88
C ARG A 123 -17.31 6.64 4.46
N ILE A 124 -16.85 7.69 3.81
CA ILE A 124 -17.27 8.02 2.44
C ILE A 124 -16.96 6.85 1.52
N TYR A 125 -15.72 6.34 1.57
CA TYR A 125 -15.32 5.19 0.77
C TYR A 125 -15.96 3.89 1.24
N ALA A 126 -16.31 3.76 2.51
CA ALA A 126 -17.06 2.59 2.99
C ALA A 126 -18.46 2.52 2.39
N ASP A 127 -19.14 3.65 2.22
CA ASP A 127 -20.47 3.68 1.62
C ASP A 127 -20.41 3.47 0.10
N ILE A 128 -19.40 4.03 -0.58
CA ILE A 128 -19.12 3.75 -2.01
C ILE A 128 -18.80 2.25 -2.22
N TYR A 129 -18.04 1.63 -1.32
CA TYR A 129 -17.73 0.20 -1.41
C TYR A 129 -18.98 -0.67 -1.27
N LYS A 130 -19.91 -0.32 -0.37
CA LYS A 130 -21.20 -1.03 -0.26
C LYS A 130 -22.04 -0.86 -1.51
N GLU A 131 -22.07 0.33 -2.09
CA GLU A 131 -22.76 0.58 -3.35
C GLU A 131 -22.18 -0.27 -4.48
N MET A 132 -20.86 -0.27 -4.64
CA MET A 132 -20.15 -1.12 -5.59
C MET A 132 -20.55 -2.59 -5.43
N LEU A 133 -20.60 -3.11 -4.20
CA LEU A 133 -21.02 -4.49 -3.95
C LEU A 133 -22.48 -4.75 -4.34
N ARG A 134 -23.39 -3.80 -4.12
CA ARG A 134 -24.81 -3.95 -4.47
C ARG A 134 -25.06 -3.96 -5.97
N THR A 135 -24.19 -3.29 -6.74
CA THR A 135 -24.33 -3.17 -8.19
C THR A 135 -23.45 -4.16 -8.96
N MET A 136 -22.69 -5.02 -8.27
CA MET A 136 -21.90 -6.06 -8.93
C MET A 136 -22.81 -6.96 -9.77
N PRO A 137 -22.49 -7.19 -11.06
CA PRO A 137 -23.21 -8.18 -11.86
C PRO A 137 -23.12 -9.56 -11.22
N GLU A 138 -24.22 -10.30 -11.23
CA GLU A 138 -24.21 -11.73 -10.90
C GLU A 138 -23.35 -12.48 -11.94
N HIS A 139 -22.53 -13.41 -11.47
CA HIS A 139 -21.69 -14.27 -12.31
C HIS A 139 -22.47 -15.49 -12.78
#